data_AF-V9G9E1-F1
#
_entry.id   AF-V9G9E1-F1
#
_cell.length_a   1.000
_cell.length_b   1.000
_cell.length_c   1.000
_cell.angle_alpha   90.00
_cell.angle_beta   90.00
_cell.angle_gamma   90.00
#
_symmetry.space_group_name_H-M   'P 1'
#
loop_
_entity.id
_entity.type
_entity.pdbx_description
1 polymer ?
#
loop_
_entity_poly.entity_id
_entity_poly.type
_entity_poly.pdbx_seq_one_letter_code
_entity_poly.pdbx_strand_id
1 'polypeptide(L)'
;MVNQAAERIVNAKLMEMSQVKRLPEQPLDYTYTGDYEVVFFHKTLLELELNGYNYPFGAAHGMPSRMYAIINLSNGHMYSLQELFKPGSRYLEELSRLVGQQIKNDPQYAYVFPGSYTGIKADQLFYVTNEALHLVFAPYDIGPYAVGFPEFTIPFDDIMNIVNTEGEFWQSFH
;
A
#
# COMPACT_ATOMS: atom_id res chain seq x y z
N MET A 1 21.32 -20.97 6.11
CA MET A 1 20.78 -21.08 7.48
C MET A 1 19.55 -20.20 7.57
N VAL A 2 18.45 -20.68 8.16
CA VAL A 2 17.23 -19.87 8.35
C VAL A 2 17.54 -18.76 9.34
N ASN A 3 17.32 -17.50 8.95
CA ASN A 3 17.49 -16.34 9.82
C ASN A 3 16.26 -16.18 10.72
N GLN A 4 16.24 -16.93 11.82
CA GLN A 4 15.11 -16.94 12.77
C GLN A 4 14.81 -15.56 13.39
N ALA A 5 15.82 -14.68 13.49
CA ALA A 5 15.61 -13.32 13.99
C ALA A 5 14.82 -12.48 12.98
N ALA A 6 15.20 -12.51 11.70
CA ALA A 6 14.46 -11.84 10.63
C ALA A 6 13.03 -12.38 10.52
N GLU A 7 12.85 -13.71 10.58
CA GLU A 7 11.54 -14.36 10.55
C GLU A 7 10.62 -13.83 11.66
N ARG A 8 11.11 -13.75 12.92
CA ARG A 8 10.33 -13.24 14.05
C ARG A 8 9.93 -11.77 13.86
N ILE A 9 10.84 -10.95 13.33
CA ILE A 9 10.58 -9.53 13.07
C ILE A 9 9.52 -9.37 11.98
N VAL A 10 9.64 -10.12 10.87
CA VAL A 10 8.67 -10.10 9.77
C VAL A 10 7.29 -10.57 10.27
N ASN A 11 7.23 -11.68 11.00
CA ASN A 11 5.97 -12.20 11.53
C ASN A 11 5.30 -11.22 12.50
N ALA A 12 6.07 -10.53 13.35
CA ALA A 12 5.54 -9.51 14.25
C ALA A 12 4.95 -8.32 13.47
N LYS A 13 5.65 -7.84 12.43
CA LYS A 13 5.14 -6.76 11.56
C LYS A 13 3.89 -7.19 10.80
N LEU A 14 3.87 -8.39 10.22
CA LEU A 14 2.70 -8.91 9.51
C LEU A 14 1.48 -9.04 10.43
N MET A 15 1.69 -9.44 11.69
CA MET A 15 0.62 -9.49 12.70
C MET A 15 0.03 -8.11 13.00
N GLU A 16 0.89 -7.09 13.11
CA GLU A 16 0.47 -5.70 13.31
C GLU A 16 -0.29 -5.18 12.08
N MET A 17 0.28 -5.34 10.88
CA MET A 17 -0.31 -4.88 9.62
C MET A 17 -1.66 -5.56 9.31
N SER A 18 -1.80 -6.84 9.64
CA SER A 18 -3.06 -7.60 9.47
C SER A 18 -4.10 -7.29 10.55
N GLN A 19 -3.78 -6.39 11.50
CA GLN A 19 -4.61 -5.99 12.62
C GLN A 19 -5.18 -7.18 13.41
N VAL A 20 -4.36 -8.21 13.63
CA VAL A 20 -4.79 -9.46 14.28
C VAL A 20 -5.48 -9.13 15.61
N LYS A 21 -6.77 -9.43 15.69
CA LYS A 21 -7.60 -9.15 16.87
C LYS A 21 -7.38 -10.24 17.92
N ARG A 22 -7.04 -9.83 19.14
CA ARG A 22 -7.09 -10.73 20.29
C ARG A 22 -8.54 -10.86 20.74
N LEU A 23 -9.03 -12.09 20.87
CA LEU A 23 -10.39 -12.33 21.30
C LEU A 23 -10.51 -12.01 22.80
N PRO A 24 -11.37 -11.06 23.20
CA PRO A 24 -11.66 -10.82 24.60
C PRO A 24 -12.55 -11.95 25.16
N GLU A 25 -12.62 -12.05 26.48
CA GLU A 25 -13.57 -12.96 27.17
C GLU A 25 -15.04 -12.52 27.01
N GLN A 26 -15.25 -11.24 26.67
CA GLN A 26 -16.57 -10.65 26.50
C GLN A 26 -17.06 -10.83 25.06
N PRO A 27 -18.39 -10.92 24.83
CA PRO A 27 -18.94 -10.95 23.48
C PRO A 27 -18.50 -9.71 22.68
N LEU A 28 -18.07 -9.95 21.44
CA LEU A 28 -17.75 -8.87 20.51
C LEU A 28 -19.04 -8.23 19.99
N ASP A 29 -19.03 -6.91 19.91
CA ASP A 29 -20.06 -6.09 19.25
C ASP A 29 -19.73 -5.83 17.77
N TYR A 30 -18.83 -6.61 17.19
CA TYR A 30 -18.44 -6.54 15.78
C TYR A 30 -18.01 -7.92 15.26
N THR A 31 -17.93 -8.05 13.94
CA THR A 31 -17.21 -9.15 13.27
C THR A 31 -15.99 -8.58 12.56
N TYR A 32 -14.89 -9.33 12.59
CA TYR A 32 -13.69 -9.00 11.83
C TYR A 32 -13.26 -10.23 11.03
N THR A 33 -13.13 -10.06 9.72
CA THR A 33 -12.51 -11.05 8.83
C THR A 33 -11.22 -10.47 8.29
N GLY A 34 -10.20 -11.29 8.12
CA GLY A 34 -8.97 -10.90 7.44
C GLY A 34 -8.42 -12.06 6.63
N ASP A 35 -7.76 -11.72 5.53
CA ASP A 35 -7.13 -12.66 4.61
C ASP A 35 -5.90 -12.00 3.96
N TYR A 36 -5.15 -12.75 3.16
CA TYR A 36 -4.03 -12.23 2.39
C TYR A 36 -3.95 -12.82 0.98
N GLU A 37 -3.34 -12.06 0.08
CA GLU A 37 -3.01 -12.52 -1.27
C GLU A 37 -1.54 -12.20 -1.60
N VAL A 38 -0.89 -13.10 -2.36
CA VAL A 38 0.41 -12.80 -2.98
C VAL A 38 0.14 -12.05 -4.27
N VAL A 39 0.31 -10.73 -4.26
CA VAL A 39 0.00 -9.88 -5.41
C VAL A 39 1.18 -9.69 -6.34
N PHE A 40 2.41 -9.84 -5.83
CA PHE A 40 3.62 -9.82 -6.63
C PHE A 40 4.73 -10.66 -6.02
N PHE A 41 5.44 -11.41 -6.86
CA PHE A 41 6.65 -12.12 -6.46
C PHE A 41 7.63 -12.14 -7.63
N HIS A 42 8.76 -11.45 -7.47
CA HIS A 42 9.82 -11.41 -8.47
C HIS A 42 11.19 -11.29 -7.80
N LYS A 43 12.16 -12.08 -8.26
CA LYS A 43 13.50 -12.21 -7.66
C LYS A 43 13.42 -12.43 -6.14
N THR A 44 13.69 -11.39 -5.34
CA THR A 44 13.68 -11.45 -3.88
C THR A 44 12.58 -10.61 -3.27
N LEU A 45 11.82 -9.87 -4.07
CA LEU A 45 10.67 -9.10 -3.62
C LEU A 45 9.42 -9.98 -3.56
N LEU A 46 8.78 -10.00 -2.40
CA LEU A 46 7.44 -10.54 -2.18
C LEU A 46 6.53 -9.40 -1.75
N GLU A 47 5.40 -9.23 -2.42
CA GLU A 47 4.34 -8.32 -2.00
C GLU A 47 3.11 -9.12 -1.58
N LEU A 48 2.69 -8.89 -0.34
CA LEU A 48 1.44 -9.42 0.20
C LEU A 48 0.43 -8.29 0.32
N GLU A 49 -0.74 -8.46 -0.31
CA GLU A 49 -1.91 -7.66 0.02
C GLU A 49 -2.58 -8.29 1.25
N LEU A 50 -2.65 -7.54 2.34
CA LEU A 50 -3.33 -7.93 3.57
C LEU A 50 -4.68 -7.23 3.61
N ASN A 51 -5.75 -8.01 3.61
CA ASN A 51 -7.12 -7.53 3.58
C ASN A 51 -7.81 -7.76 4.91
N GLY A 52 -8.64 -6.80 5.31
CA GLY A 52 -9.47 -6.89 6.51
C GLY A 52 -10.84 -6.28 6.27
N TYR A 53 -11.83 -6.72 7.04
CA TYR A 53 -13.17 -6.14 7.03
C TYR A 53 -13.73 -6.14 8.45
N ASN A 54 -13.94 -4.95 8.99
CA ASN A 54 -14.51 -4.75 10.32
C ASN A 54 -15.98 -4.33 10.20
N TYR A 55 -16.90 -5.13 10.74
CA TYR A 55 -18.34 -4.84 10.73
C TYR A 55 -18.87 -4.71 12.16
N PRO A 56 -19.06 -3.48 12.68
CA PRO A 56 -19.76 -3.26 13.94
C PRO A 56 -21.23 -3.67 13.86
N PHE A 57 -21.74 -4.28 14.92
CA PHE A 57 -23.13 -4.74 15.00
C PHE A 57 -24.10 -3.56 14.84
N GLY A 58 -25.07 -3.71 13.95
CA GLY A 58 -26.03 -2.66 13.64
C GLY A 58 -25.52 -1.54 12.73
N ALA A 59 -24.25 -1.58 12.28
CA ALA A 59 -23.76 -0.65 11.27
C ALA A 59 -24.46 -0.87 9.92
N ALA A 60 -24.58 0.19 9.11
CA ALA A 60 -25.13 0.11 7.76
C ALA A 60 -24.23 -0.69 6.81
N HIS A 61 -22.91 -0.63 7.03
CA HIS A 61 -21.89 -1.44 6.37
C HIS A 61 -20.66 -1.51 7.28
N GLY A 62 -19.78 -2.48 7.01
CA GLY A 62 -18.45 -2.55 7.63
C GLY A 62 -17.43 -1.66 6.92
N MET A 63 -16.20 -1.67 7.40
CA MET A 63 -15.09 -0.89 6.87
C MET A 63 -13.97 -1.85 6.42
N PRO A 64 -13.66 -1.94 5.12
CA PRO A 64 -12.51 -2.69 4.66
C PRO A 64 -11.20 -1.96 5.01
N SER A 65 -10.15 -2.75 5.17
CA SER A 65 -8.76 -2.29 5.27
C SER A 65 -7.92 -3.06 4.27
N ARG A 66 -6.97 -2.37 3.62
CA ARG A 66 -5.97 -2.98 2.75
C ARG A 66 -4.60 -2.45 3.14
N MET A 67 -3.62 -3.34 3.26
CA MET A 67 -2.22 -3.01 3.52
C MET A 67 -1.34 -3.82 2.57
N TYR A 68 -0.19 -3.27 2.18
CA TYR A 68 0.78 -3.98 1.35
C TYR A 68 2.07 -4.21 2.14
N ALA A 69 2.41 -5.47 2.38
CA ALA A 69 3.70 -5.85 2.95
C ALA A 69 4.66 -6.14 1.80
N ILE A 70 5.61 -5.23 1.57
CA ILE A 70 6.58 -5.29 0.49
C ILE A 70 7.91 -5.74 1.08
N ILE A 71 8.23 -7.02 0.93
CA ILE A 71 9.24 -7.74 1.73
C ILE A 71 10.39 -8.21 0.84
N ASN A 72 11.63 -7.91 1.23
CA ASN A 72 12.79 -8.61 0.69
C ASN A 72 13.01 -9.94 1.42
N LEU A 73 12.79 -11.06 0.72
CA LEU A 73 12.93 -12.40 1.28
C LEU A 73 14.37 -12.78 1.67
N SER A 74 15.38 -12.06 1.18
CA SER A 74 16.79 -12.35 1.48
C SER A 74 17.18 -11.94 2.90
N ASN A 75 16.57 -10.88 3.42
CA ASN A 75 16.94 -10.28 4.70
C ASN A 75 15.75 -9.97 5.63
N GLY A 76 14.50 -10.10 5.15
CA GLY A 76 13.29 -9.78 5.89
C GLY A 76 13.00 -8.29 6.02
N HIS A 77 13.70 -7.43 5.27
CA HIS A 77 13.44 -6.00 5.25
C HIS A 77 12.09 -5.70 4.58
N MET A 78 11.35 -4.72 5.11
CA MET A 78 10.08 -4.27 4.53
C MET A 78 10.27 -2.84 4.05
N TYR A 79 10.02 -2.60 2.76
CA TYR A 79 10.28 -1.32 2.13
C TYR A 79 9.16 -0.30 2.40
N SER A 80 9.57 0.94 2.66
CA SER A 80 8.72 2.12 2.61
C SER A 80 8.76 2.78 1.22
N LEU A 81 7.77 3.61 0.90
CA LEU A 81 7.67 4.28 -0.39
C LEU A 81 8.93 5.11 -0.71
N GLN A 82 9.49 5.78 0.29
CA GLN A 82 10.69 6.62 0.13
C GLN A 82 11.89 5.84 -0.41
N GLU A 83 12.03 4.57 -0.05
CA GLU A 83 13.22 3.75 -0.39
C GLU A 83 13.33 3.41 -1.87
N LEU A 84 12.26 3.63 -2.64
CA LEU A 84 12.26 3.49 -4.10
C LEU A 84 12.98 4.66 -4.79
N PHE A 85 13.14 5.79 -4.10
CA PHE A 85 13.57 7.06 -4.71
C PHE A 85 14.96 7.50 -4.26
N LYS A 86 15.63 8.29 -5.09
CA LYS A 86 16.95 8.87 -4.79
C LYS A 86 16.88 9.76 -3.55
N PRO A 87 17.88 9.75 -2.66
CA PRO A 87 17.95 10.69 -1.54
C PRO A 87 17.85 12.15 -2.01
N GLY A 88 17.00 12.93 -1.35
CA GLY A 88 16.75 14.33 -1.72
C GLY A 88 15.91 14.54 -2.98
N SER A 89 15.45 13.48 -3.66
CA SER A 89 14.43 13.62 -4.68
C SER A 89 13.14 14.14 -4.05
N ARG A 90 12.48 15.09 -4.70
CA ARG A 90 11.19 15.64 -4.26
C ARG A 90 10.05 14.69 -4.67
N TYR A 91 10.21 13.40 -4.38
CA TYR A 91 9.34 12.33 -4.90
C TYR A 91 7.87 12.56 -4.53
N LEU A 92 7.57 12.95 -3.30
CA LEU A 92 6.19 13.24 -2.88
C LEU A 92 5.54 14.31 -3.76
N GLU A 93 6.29 15.36 -4.12
CA GLU A 93 5.75 16.43 -4.96
C GLU A 93 5.53 15.97 -6.40
N GLU A 94 6.45 15.17 -6.93
CA GLU A 94 6.34 14.65 -8.29
C GLU A 94 5.20 13.64 -8.43
N LEU A 95 5.10 12.68 -7.50
CA LEU A 95 3.98 11.75 -7.43
C LEU A 95 2.67 12.51 -7.22
N SER A 96 2.68 13.55 -6.37
CA SER A 96 1.49 14.38 -6.14
C SER A 96 1.01 15.07 -7.40
N ARG A 97 1.96 15.60 -8.19
CA ARG A 97 1.69 16.26 -9.47
C ARG A 97 1.12 15.28 -10.48
N LEU A 98 1.69 14.08 -10.59
CA LEU A 98 1.25 13.05 -11.54
C LEU A 98 -0.18 12.56 -11.23
N VAL A 99 -0.46 12.21 -9.98
CA VAL A 99 -1.82 11.80 -9.56
C VAL A 99 -2.82 12.94 -9.73
N GLY A 100 -2.45 14.17 -9.39
CA GLY A 100 -3.31 15.35 -9.63
C GLY A 100 -3.62 15.58 -11.11
N GLN A 101 -2.68 15.28 -12.00
CA GLN A 101 -2.91 15.33 -13.45
C GLN A 101 -3.85 14.22 -13.92
N GLN A 102 -3.71 12.99 -13.40
CA GLN A 102 -4.63 11.89 -13.70
C GLN A 102 -6.05 12.25 -13.28
N ILE A 103 -6.24 12.72 -12.04
CA ILE A 103 -7.55 13.15 -11.51
C ILE A 103 -8.18 14.24 -12.40
N LYS A 104 -7.38 15.20 -12.87
CA LYS A 104 -7.87 16.32 -13.67
C LYS A 104 -8.24 15.94 -15.10
N ASN A 105 -7.46 15.04 -15.71
CA ASN A 105 -7.49 14.84 -17.16
C ASN A 105 -8.16 13.53 -17.57
N ASP A 106 -8.32 12.57 -16.66
CA ASP A 106 -8.92 11.27 -16.95
C ASP A 106 -10.33 11.16 -16.34
N PRO A 107 -11.38 11.07 -17.18
CA PRO A 107 -12.77 10.95 -16.72
C PRO A 107 -13.04 9.76 -15.79
N GLN A 108 -12.19 8.73 -15.77
CA GLN A 108 -12.38 7.61 -14.84
C GLN A 108 -12.35 8.06 -13.37
N TYR A 109 -11.64 9.16 -13.07
CA TYR A 109 -11.51 9.72 -11.72
C TYR A 109 -12.56 10.82 -11.41
N ALA A 110 -13.63 10.94 -12.20
CA ALA A 110 -14.68 11.93 -11.98
C ALA A 110 -15.44 11.77 -10.63
N TYR A 111 -15.28 10.63 -9.95
CA TYR A 111 -15.83 10.39 -8.61
C TYR A 111 -15.05 11.09 -7.49
N VAL A 112 -13.84 11.59 -7.75
CA VAL A 112 -13.02 12.27 -6.74
C VAL A 112 -13.73 13.54 -6.29
N PHE A 113 -13.90 13.68 -4.98
CA PHE A 113 -14.55 14.84 -4.39
C PHE A 113 -13.78 16.12 -4.73
N PRO A 114 -14.45 17.19 -5.18
CA PRO A 114 -13.79 18.45 -5.44
C PRO A 114 -13.00 18.94 -4.21
N GLY A 115 -11.68 19.10 -4.37
CA GLY A 115 -10.79 19.60 -3.32
C GLY A 115 -10.35 18.58 -2.25
N SER A 116 -10.71 17.30 -2.34
CA SER A 116 -10.27 16.27 -1.37
C SER A 116 -8.82 15.85 -1.56
N TYR A 117 -8.32 15.86 -2.80
CA TYR A 117 -6.96 15.48 -3.11
C TYR A 117 -5.96 16.59 -2.73
N THR A 118 -5.13 16.32 -1.72
CA THR A 118 -4.13 17.27 -1.18
C THR A 118 -2.67 16.86 -1.45
N GLY A 119 -2.47 15.77 -2.19
CA GLY A 119 -1.15 15.21 -2.51
C GLY A 119 -0.90 13.84 -1.88
N ILE A 120 0.24 13.26 -2.24
CA ILE A 120 0.75 11.99 -1.73
C ILE A 120 1.47 12.19 -0.40
N LYS A 121 1.22 11.28 0.54
CA LYS A 121 1.82 11.27 1.87
C LYS A 121 3.04 10.32 1.91
N ALA A 122 3.92 10.53 2.88
CA ALA A 122 5.10 9.66 3.08
C ALA A 122 4.71 8.22 3.43
N ASP A 123 3.57 8.03 4.08
CA ASP A 123 2.97 6.76 4.49
C ASP A 123 1.84 6.29 3.56
N GLN A 124 1.78 6.83 2.32
CA GLN A 124 0.79 6.41 1.32
C GLN A 124 0.88 4.90 1.08
N LEU A 125 -0.27 4.23 1.04
CA LEU A 125 -0.34 2.83 0.62
C LEU A 125 0.11 2.70 -0.83
N PHE A 126 0.96 1.72 -1.10
CA PHE A 126 1.50 1.50 -2.42
C PHE A 126 1.90 0.04 -2.61
N TYR A 127 2.11 -0.33 -3.86
CA TYR A 127 2.73 -1.60 -4.27
C TYR A 127 3.42 -1.40 -5.63
N VAL A 128 4.26 -2.33 -6.06
CA VAL A 128 4.93 -2.24 -7.36
C VAL A 128 4.69 -3.46 -8.23
N THR A 129 4.71 -3.24 -9.54
CA THR A 129 4.84 -4.30 -10.54
C THR A 129 6.18 -4.14 -11.25
N ASN A 130 6.47 -4.97 -12.26
CA ASN A 130 7.69 -4.80 -13.07
C ASN A 130 7.76 -3.44 -13.78
N GLU A 131 6.62 -2.80 -14.04
CA GLU A 131 6.50 -1.67 -14.96
C GLU A 131 6.03 -0.38 -14.29
N ALA A 132 5.41 -0.46 -13.10
CA ALA A 132 4.80 0.69 -12.47
C ALA A 132 4.81 0.65 -10.94
N LEU A 133 4.75 1.86 -10.37
CA LEU A 133 4.34 2.13 -9.00
C LEU A 133 2.83 2.35 -8.95
N HIS A 134 2.15 1.70 -8.02
CA HIS A 134 0.72 1.89 -7.79
C HIS A 134 0.50 2.57 -6.43
N LEU A 135 -0.23 3.68 -6.41
CA LEU A 135 -0.57 4.42 -5.19
C LEU A 135 -2.06 4.22 -4.88
N VAL A 136 -2.36 3.86 -3.63
CA VAL A 136 -3.69 3.39 -3.21
C VAL A 136 -4.25 4.31 -2.13
N PHE A 137 -5.50 4.74 -2.29
CA PHE A 137 -6.24 5.52 -1.30
C PHE A 137 -7.25 4.63 -0.57
N ALA A 138 -7.47 4.89 0.72
CA ALA A 138 -8.50 4.19 1.47
C ALA A 138 -9.90 4.68 1.05
N PRO A 139 -10.96 3.88 1.26
CA PRO A 139 -12.32 4.36 1.05
C PRO A 139 -12.58 5.63 1.88
N TYR A 140 -13.31 6.56 1.30
CA TYR A 140 -13.56 7.91 1.82
C TYR A 140 -12.40 8.91 1.80
N ASP A 141 -11.15 8.51 1.50
CA ASP A 141 -10.03 9.46 1.49
C ASP A 141 -10.25 10.60 0.47
N ILE A 142 -10.56 10.23 -0.77
CA ILE A 142 -10.71 11.19 -1.87
C ILE A 142 -12.03 11.06 -2.63
N GLY A 143 -12.82 10.01 -2.39
CA GLY A 143 -14.07 9.73 -3.10
C GLY A 143 -15.04 8.88 -2.27
N PRO A 144 -16.23 8.57 -2.81
CA PRO A 144 -17.27 7.85 -2.05
C PRO A 144 -16.88 6.39 -1.81
N TYR A 145 -17.38 5.81 -0.71
CA TYR A 145 -17.11 4.42 -0.31
C TYR A 145 -17.36 3.38 -1.41
N ALA A 146 -18.35 3.61 -2.27
CA ALA A 146 -18.71 2.69 -3.35
C ALA A 146 -17.58 2.46 -4.36
N VAL A 147 -16.60 3.36 -4.44
CA VAL A 147 -15.42 3.21 -5.29
C VAL A 147 -14.41 2.22 -4.68
N GLY A 148 -14.51 1.92 -3.39
CA GLY A 148 -13.56 1.06 -2.69
C GLY A 148 -12.23 1.79 -2.48
N PHE A 149 -11.14 1.22 -2.99
CA PHE A 149 -9.79 1.77 -2.88
C PHE A 149 -9.37 2.39 -4.22
N PRO A 150 -9.44 3.72 -4.40
CA PRO A 150 -8.92 4.36 -5.60
C PRO A 150 -7.42 4.08 -5.80
N GLU A 151 -7.04 3.68 -7.01
CA GLU A 151 -5.66 3.36 -7.36
C GLU A 151 -5.18 4.23 -8.52
N PHE A 152 -3.94 4.69 -8.42
CA PHE A 152 -3.27 5.48 -9.45
C PHE A 152 -1.99 4.78 -9.85
N THR A 153 -1.90 4.45 -11.15
CA THR A 153 -0.72 3.79 -11.71
C THR A 153 0.23 4.85 -12.25
N ILE A 154 1.50 4.75 -11.86
CA ILE A 154 2.59 5.61 -12.32
C ILE A 154 3.63 4.71 -12.98
N PRO A 155 3.65 4.65 -14.33
CA PRO A 155 4.69 3.94 -15.07
C PRO A 155 6.08 4.39 -14.62
N PHE A 156 7.01 3.45 -14.46
CA PHE A 156 8.36 3.82 -14.04
C PHE A 156 9.05 4.73 -15.04
N ASP A 157 8.79 4.56 -16.33
CA ASP A 157 9.30 5.43 -17.40
C ASP A 157 9.01 6.93 -17.17
N ASP A 158 7.90 7.26 -16.50
CA ASP A 158 7.52 8.64 -16.18
C ASP A 158 8.31 9.23 -14.99
N ILE A 159 8.92 8.37 -14.15
CA ILE A 159 9.60 8.76 -12.90
C ILE A 159 11.05 8.21 -12.79
N MET A 160 11.60 7.60 -13.84
CA MET A 160 12.94 7.00 -13.81
C MET A 160 14.05 7.98 -13.41
N ASN A 161 13.88 9.27 -13.67
CA ASN A 161 14.82 10.30 -13.26
C ASN A 161 14.97 10.43 -11.74
N ILE A 162 13.95 10.07 -10.96
CA ILE A 162 13.93 10.14 -9.49
C ILE A 162 14.04 8.78 -8.78
N VAL A 163 13.80 7.67 -9.48
CA VAL A 163 13.94 6.30 -8.93
C VAL A 163 15.40 5.97 -8.62
N ASN A 164 15.67 5.39 -7.45
CA ASN A 164 17.01 4.92 -7.08
C ASN A 164 17.27 3.52 -7.65
N THR A 165 17.72 3.45 -8.90
CA THR A 165 17.97 2.17 -9.58
C THR A 165 19.12 1.36 -8.99
N GLU A 166 19.99 1.98 -8.18
CA GLU A 166 21.06 1.29 -7.43
C GLU A 166 20.60 0.88 -6.02
N GLY A 167 19.40 1.30 -5.61
CA GLY A 167 18.84 1.02 -4.30
C GLY A 167 18.39 -0.44 -4.15
N GLU A 168 18.45 -0.93 -2.91
CA GLU A 168 18.08 -2.31 -2.59
C GLU A 168 16.65 -2.64 -3.02
N PHE A 169 15.71 -1.70 -2.83
CA PHE A 169 14.32 -1.90 -3.22
C PHE A 169 14.19 -2.15 -4.72
N TRP A 170 14.71 -1.27 -5.59
CA TRP A 170 14.67 -1.47 -7.04
C TRP A 170 15.32 -2.80 -7.48
N GLN A 171 16.52 -3.09 -6.96
CA GLN A 171 17.26 -4.31 -7.30
C GLN A 171 16.58 -5.60 -6.81
N SER A 172 15.65 -5.50 -5.86
CA SER A 172 14.92 -6.66 -5.35
C SER A 172 13.93 -7.24 -6.37
N PHE A 173 13.57 -6.48 -7.42
CA PHE A 173 12.63 -6.91 -8.47
C PHE A 173 13.02 -6.51 -9.91
N HIS A 174 14.13 -5.78 -10.12
CA HIS A 174 14.74 -5.51 -11.44
C HIS A 174 16.16 -6.01 -11.53
#